data_AF-A0A2K6QUU2-F1
#
_entry.id   AF-A0A2K6QUU2-F1
#
_cell.length_a   1.000
_cell.length_b   1.000
_cell.length_c   1.000
_cell.angle_alpha   90.00
_cell.angle_beta   90.00
_cell.angle_gamma   90.00
#
_symmetry.space_group_name_H-M   'P 1'
#
loop_
_entity.id
_entity.type
_entity.pdbx_description
1 polymer ?
#
loop_
_entity_poly.entity_id
_entity_poly.type
_entity_poly.pdbx_seq_one_letter_code
_entity_poly.pdbx_strand_id
1 'polypeptide(L)'
;MLQKKFRGKPTEASVEARVQEYGELDAKVYIPGAEVLEVEKEENAENYEDEWENTSLREEEDADGEWIDVQHSSDEEQQEISKKLNSMSMEERKAKAAAIILTQEDFQKILMAQMRKELDAAPGKSQKRKYVERDSDEEPRGELLSPRDIEQTRLATAMAGKTDRKEFVRKKTKMNQFSSSTNKEKEKQKNFMMMWYSQNVRSKNKHSFQEKQLVLGDALLKKRKRMN
;
A
#
# COMPACT_ATOMS: atom_id res chain seq x y z
N MET A 1 -9.85 -12.92 5.99
CA MET A 1 -8.42 -12.63 5.69
C MET A 1 -8.29 -11.30 4.98
N LEU A 2 -7.53 -10.36 5.53
CA LEU A 2 -7.35 -9.02 4.98
C LEU A 2 -6.74 -9.05 3.56
N GLN A 3 -7.20 -8.15 2.66
CA GLN A 3 -6.61 -8.05 1.32
C GLN A 3 -5.13 -7.63 1.42
N LYS A 4 -4.30 -8.08 0.48
CA LYS A 4 -2.85 -7.85 0.47
C LYS A 4 -2.45 -6.37 0.60
N LYS A 5 -3.30 -5.45 0.11
CA LYS A 5 -3.10 -3.99 0.16
C LYS A 5 -3.31 -3.38 1.56
N PHE A 6 -4.00 -4.08 2.44
CA PHE A 6 -4.36 -3.60 3.78
C PHE A 6 -3.56 -4.31 4.89
N ARG A 7 -2.86 -5.41 4.56
CA ARG A 7 -1.95 -6.09 5.49
C ARG A 7 -0.81 -5.15 5.90
N GLY A 8 -0.56 -5.03 7.20
CA GLY A 8 0.50 -4.17 7.76
C GLY A 8 0.14 -2.70 7.88
N LYS A 9 -1.10 -2.30 7.56
CA LYS A 9 -1.62 -1.00 7.96
C LYS A 9 -1.99 -1.05 9.45
N PRO A 10 -1.82 0.05 10.20
CA PRO A 10 -2.23 0.09 11.60
C PRO A 10 -3.75 -0.09 11.69
N THR A 11 -4.18 -1.19 12.30
CA THR A 11 -5.55 -1.41 12.76
C THR A 11 -5.70 -0.89 14.19
N GLU A 12 -6.92 -0.64 14.64
CA GLU A 12 -7.18 -0.24 16.03
C GLU A 12 -6.60 -1.24 17.03
N ALA A 13 -6.72 -2.54 16.75
CA ALA A 13 -6.09 -3.60 17.55
C ALA A 13 -4.54 -3.47 17.60
N SER A 14 -3.90 -3.07 16.50
CA SER A 14 -2.44 -2.87 16.47
C SER A 14 -1.99 -1.58 17.17
N VAL A 15 -2.86 -0.57 17.25
CA VAL A 15 -2.59 0.69 17.97
C VAL A 15 -2.70 0.48 19.48
N GLU A 16 -3.63 -0.37 19.92
CA GLU A 16 -3.78 -0.75 21.33
C GLU A 16 -2.76 -1.80 21.80
N ALA A 17 -2.10 -2.49 20.88
CA ALA A 17 -1.08 -3.48 21.21
C ALA A 17 0.17 -2.80 21.79
N ARG A 18 0.40 -2.97 23.10
CA ARG A 18 1.65 -2.58 23.76
C ARG A 18 2.57 -3.78 23.97
N VAL A 19 3.87 -3.52 24.08
CA VAL A 19 4.85 -4.52 24.49
C VAL A 19 4.71 -4.75 26.00
N GLN A 20 4.48 -6.00 26.42
CA GLN A 20 4.43 -6.39 27.83
C GLN A 20 5.83 -6.69 28.35
N GLU A 21 6.09 -6.36 29.61
CA GLU A 21 7.35 -6.69 30.28
C GLU A 21 7.33 -8.13 30.81
N TYR A 22 8.51 -8.70 31.04
CA TYR A 22 8.64 -10.06 31.56
C TYR A 22 7.98 -10.18 32.94
N GLY A 23 6.95 -11.05 33.04
CA GLY A 23 6.20 -11.29 34.27
C GLY A 23 4.97 -10.39 34.46
N GLU A 24 4.67 -9.50 33.51
CA GLU A 24 3.44 -8.72 33.53
C GLU A 24 2.22 -9.60 33.16
N LEU A 25 1.18 -9.58 33.99
CA LEU A 25 -0.09 -10.25 33.72
C LEU A 25 -1.13 -9.22 33.25
N ASP A 26 -1.53 -9.27 31.98
CA ASP A 26 -2.64 -8.46 31.44
C ASP A 26 -3.99 -9.15 31.72
N ALA A 27 -4.36 -9.20 33.00
CA ALA A 27 -5.64 -9.73 33.44
C ALA A 27 -6.72 -8.65 33.35
N LYS A 28 -7.55 -8.71 32.29
CA LYS A 28 -8.67 -7.78 32.11
C LYS A 28 -9.86 -8.21 32.96
N VAL A 29 -10.40 -7.29 33.75
CA VAL A 29 -11.60 -7.49 34.59
C VAL A 29 -12.89 -7.49 33.76
N TYR A 30 -12.79 -7.13 32.47
CA TYR A 30 -13.91 -7.00 31.54
C TYR A 30 -13.65 -7.83 30.27
N ILE A 31 -14.72 -8.18 29.55
CA ILE A 31 -14.63 -8.87 28.26
C ILE A 31 -14.37 -7.85 27.14
N PRO A 32 -13.24 -7.93 26.41
CA PRO A 32 -12.96 -7.02 25.30
C PRO A 32 -14.06 -7.08 24.23
N GLY A 33 -14.57 -5.93 23.80
CA GLY A 33 -15.66 -5.84 22.80
C GLY A 33 -17.08 -5.92 23.38
N ALA A 34 -17.26 -6.21 24.67
CA ALA A 34 -18.57 -6.16 25.32
C ALA A 34 -19.12 -4.73 25.49
N GLU A 35 -18.28 -3.70 25.33
CA GLU A 35 -18.66 -2.28 25.35
C GLU A 35 -19.69 -1.92 24.28
N VAL A 36 -19.73 -2.64 23.16
CA VAL A 36 -20.65 -2.39 22.04
C VAL A 36 -22.11 -2.71 22.42
N LEU A 37 -22.32 -3.70 23.29
CA LEU A 37 -23.66 -4.20 23.62
C LEU A 37 -24.52 -3.24 24.44
N GLU A 38 -23.89 -2.40 25.27
CA GLU A 38 -24.64 -1.43 26.08
C GLU A 38 -25.10 -0.23 25.26
N VAL A 39 -24.27 0.23 24.31
CA VAL A 39 -24.64 1.33 23.41
C VAL A 39 -25.77 0.89 22.47
N GLU A 40 -25.74 -0.35 21.98
CA GLU A 40 -26.85 -0.92 21.21
C GLU A 40 -28.16 -1.00 22.02
N LYS A 41 -28.09 -1.29 23.33
CA LYS A 41 -29.29 -1.34 24.19
C LYS A 41 -29.87 0.05 24.45
N GLU A 42 -29.03 1.06 24.62
CA GLU A 42 -29.46 2.46 24.78
C GLU A 42 -30.10 2.99 23.48
N GLU A 43 -29.56 2.66 22.30
CA GLU A 43 -30.12 3.07 21.01
C GLU A 43 -31.39 2.31 20.61
N ASN A 44 -31.47 1.00 20.88
CA ASN A 44 -32.71 0.25 20.62
C ASN A 44 -33.87 0.76 21.47
N ALA A 45 -33.62 1.22 22.69
CA ALA A 45 -34.67 1.79 23.56
C ALA A 45 -35.28 3.09 22.98
N GLU A 46 -34.54 3.83 22.14
CA GLU A 46 -35.01 5.05 21.47
C GLU A 46 -35.72 4.77 20.14
N ASN A 47 -35.58 3.57 19.56
CA ASN A 47 -36.07 3.24 18.22
C ASN A 47 -37.40 2.43 18.20
N TYR A 48 -38.03 2.21 19.35
CA TYR A 48 -39.28 1.44 19.46
C TYR A 48 -40.58 2.25 19.25
N GLU A 49 -40.53 3.50 18.79
CA GLU A 49 -41.76 4.31 18.59
C GLU A 49 -42.30 4.37 17.14
N ASP A 50 -41.56 3.99 16.09
CA ASP A 50 -41.98 4.33 14.70
C ASP A 50 -41.82 3.22 13.63
N GLU A 51 -42.25 1.97 13.88
CA GLU A 51 -42.25 0.97 12.79
C GLU A 51 -43.36 -0.09 12.86
N TRP A 52 -44.62 0.31 13.08
CA TRP A 52 -45.77 -0.61 12.99
C TRP A 52 -47.01 -0.09 12.23
N GLU A 53 -46.87 0.83 11.26
CA GLU A 53 -47.96 1.15 10.31
C GLU A 53 -47.45 1.46 8.90
N ASN A 54 -47.21 0.43 8.08
CA ASN A 54 -47.54 0.47 6.64
C ASN A 54 -47.36 -0.90 5.96
N THR A 55 -48.35 -1.77 6.13
CA THR A 55 -48.56 -2.91 5.21
C THR A 55 -49.88 -2.70 4.47
N SER A 56 -49.85 -2.14 3.25
CA SER A 56 -50.94 -2.27 2.26
C SER A 56 -50.54 -1.84 0.82
N LEU A 57 -50.28 -2.87 -0.01
CA LEU A 57 -50.85 -3.11 -1.36
C LEU A 57 -50.56 -2.16 -2.58
N ARG A 58 -49.74 -2.62 -3.53
CA ARG A 58 -50.00 -2.78 -5.01
C ARG A 58 -48.72 -3.21 -5.74
N GLU A 59 -48.62 -4.44 -6.24
CA GLU A 59 -49.01 -4.98 -7.57
C GLU A 59 -48.10 -4.56 -8.74
N GLU A 60 -47.26 -5.55 -9.12
CA GLU A 60 -46.57 -5.88 -10.38
C GLU A 60 -46.13 -4.81 -11.40
N GLU A 61 -44.83 -4.80 -11.71
CA GLU A 61 -44.36 -4.77 -13.12
C GLU A 61 -42.91 -5.27 -13.25
N ASP A 62 -42.68 -6.13 -14.24
CA ASP A 62 -41.41 -6.75 -14.61
C ASP A 62 -40.29 -5.73 -14.92
N ALA A 63 -39.10 -5.92 -14.35
CA ALA A 63 -37.86 -5.34 -14.88
C ALA A 63 -36.61 -6.11 -14.40
N ASP A 64 -36.10 -6.95 -15.29
CA ASP A 64 -34.70 -7.36 -15.49
C ASP A 64 -33.68 -7.04 -14.38
N GLY A 65 -33.26 -8.08 -13.64
CA GLY A 65 -31.86 -8.36 -13.29
C GLY A 65 -30.94 -7.22 -12.81
N GLU A 66 -31.47 -6.13 -12.26
CA GLU A 66 -30.68 -5.05 -11.67
C GLU A 66 -30.23 -5.51 -10.29
N TRP A 67 -28.92 -5.48 -10.07
CA TRP A 67 -28.34 -5.75 -8.76
C TRP A 67 -28.90 -4.73 -7.78
N ILE A 68 -29.88 -5.15 -6.96
CA ILE A 68 -30.40 -4.36 -5.86
C ILE A 68 -29.22 -4.08 -4.95
N ASP A 69 -28.75 -2.84 -4.96
CA ASP A 69 -27.78 -2.35 -3.99
C ASP A 69 -28.47 -2.34 -2.63
N VAL A 70 -28.31 -3.45 -1.90
CA VAL A 70 -28.75 -3.58 -0.51
C VAL A 70 -27.92 -2.57 0.27
N GLN A 71 -28.46 -1.36 0.43
CA GLN A 71 -27.94 -0.34 1.33
C GLN A 71 -27.87 -0.97 2.72
N HIS A 72 -26.66 -1.32 3.15
CA HIS A 72 -26.42 -1.87 4.47
C HIS A 72 -26.61 -0.75 5.51
N SER A 73 -27.86 -0.44 5.88
CA SER A 73 -28.21 0.46 7.00
C SER A 73 -27.47 0.10 8.28
N SER A 74 -27.10 -1.18 8.42
CA SER A 74 -26.32 -1.70 9.54
C SER A 74 -24.94 -1.02 9.70
N ASP A 75 -24.24 -0.64 8.61
CA ASP A 75 -22.89 -0.05 8.74
C ASP A 75 -22.92 1.39 9.28
N GLU A 76 -23.98 2.15 9.01
CA GLU A 76 -24.13 3.53 9.46
C GLU A 76 -24.44 3.61 10.97
N GLU A 77 -25.38 2.79 11.45
CA GLU A 77 -25.66 2.63 12.90
C GLU A 77 -24.41 2.19 13.68
N GLN A 78 -23.62 1.26 13.11
CA GLN A 78 -22.40 0.75 13.73
C GLN A 78 -21.28 1.80 13.76
N GLN A 79 -21.22 2.68 12.75
CA GLN A 79 -20.33 3.83 12.76
C GLN A 79 -20.76 4.84 13.84
N GLU A 80 -22.04 5.04 14.08
CA GLU A 80 -22.54 5.91 15.15
C GLU A 80 -22.22 5.34 16.54
N ILE A 81 -22.43 4.04 16.75
CA ILE A 81 -22.03 3.33 17.97
C ILE A 81 -20.52 3.49 18.22
N SER A 82 -19.68 3.35 17.18
CA SER A 82 -18.24 3.54 17.31
C SER A 82 -17.85 4.98 17.68
N LYS A 83 -18.56 5.99 17.16
CA LYS A 83 -18.35 7.41 17.51
C LYS A 83 -18.76 7.69 18.94
N LYS A 84 -19.92 7.18 19.38
CA LYS A 84 -20.42 7.32 20.76
C LYS A 84 -19.48 6.63 21.75
N LEU A 85 -19.06 5.40 21.46
CA LEU A 85 -18.02 4.73 22.23
C LEU A 85 -16.79 5.61 22.32
N ASN A 86 -16.25 6.08 21.19
CA ASN A 86 -15.07 6.95 21.16
C ASN A 86 -15.21 8.25 21.98
N SER A 87 -16.42 8.77 22.21
CA SER A 87 -16.68 9.91 23.09
C SER A 87 -16.73 9.58 24.59
N MET A 88 -16.99 8.33 24.97
CA MET A 88 -17.01 7.89 26.37
C MET A 88 -15.61 7.65 26.93
N SER A 89 -15.41 7.94 28.22
CA SER A 89 -14.15 7.69 28.91
C SER A 89 -13.85 6.18 28.95
N MET A 90 -12.57 5.80 28.81
CA MET A 90 -12.13 4.40 28.81
C MET A 90 -12.49 3.67 30.11
N GLU A 91 -12.63 4.38 31.23
CA GLU A 91 -13.01 3.81 32.52
C GLU A 91 -14.50 3.46 32.56
N GLU A 92 -15.35 4.30 31.97
CA GLU A 92 -16.80 4.08 31.91
C GLU A 92 -17.11 2.88 31.03
N ARG A 93 -16.44 2.73 29.87
CA ARG A 93 -16.62 1.57 28.98
C ARG A 93 -16.30 0.24 29.67
N LYS A 94 -15.26 0.23 30.51
CA LYS A 94 -14.83 -0.96 31.25
C LYS A 94 -15.80 -1.30 32.38
N ALA A 95 -16.30 -0.30 33.10
CA ALA A 95 -17.28 -0.48 34.16
C ALA A 95 -18.61 -1.03 33.61
N LYS A 96 -19.06 -0.46 32.50
CA LYS A 96 -20.21 -0.92 31.70
C LYS A 96 -20.03 -2.39 31.29
N ALA A 97 -18.94 -2.72 30.59
CA ALA A 97 -18.65 -4.09 30.17
C ALA A 97 -18.56 -5.13 31.32
N ALA A 98 -18.19 -4.73 32.53
CA ALA A 98 -18.08 -5.64 33.68
C ALA A 98 -19.45 -5.94 34.35
N ALA A 99 -20.46 -5.12 34.14
CA ALA A 99 -21.77 -5.23 34.80
C ALA A 99 -22.79 -6.07 34.01
N ILE A 100 -22.48 -6.45 32.76
CA ILE A 100 -23.45 -7.06 31.84
C ILE A 100 -23.51 -8.59 32.01
N ILE A 101 -24.73 -9.12 32.09
CA ILE A 101 -25.01 -10.55 31.94
C ILE A 101 -25.14 -10.85 30.44
N LEU A 102 -24.25 -11.69 29.90
CA LEU A 102 -24.20 -12.00 28.46
C LEU A 102 -25.12 -13.15 28.08
N THR A 103 -25.85 -12.97 26.99
CA THR A 103 -26.65 -14.01 26.31
C THR A 103 -25.88 -14.63 25.13
N GLN A 104 -26.41 -15.72 24.56
CA GLN A 104 -25.75 -16.41 23.43
C GLN A 104 -25.63 -15.52 22.18
N GLU A 105 -26.58 -14.63 21.95
CA GLU A 105 -26.59 -13.68 20.83
C GLU A 105 -25.54 -12.58 21.03
N ASP A 106 -25.35 -12.14 22.29
CA ASP A 106 -24.36 -11.14 22.67
C ASP A 106 -22.93 -11.59 22.34
N PHE A 107 -22.62 -12.89 22.50
CA PHE A 107 -21.31 -13.42 22.11
C PHE A 107 -21.06 -13.32 20.61
N GLN A 108 -22.07 -13.53 19.77
CA GLN A 108 -21.92 -13.39 18.32
C GLN A 108 -21.67 -11.93 17.93
N LYS A 109 -22.36 -11.00 18.58
CA LYS A 109 -22.15 -9.56 18.38
C LYS A 109 -20.75 -9.11 18.80
N ILE A 110 -20.26 -9.56 19.96
CA ILE A 110 -18.89 -9.28 20.42
C ILE A 110 -17.86 -9.82 19.41
N LEU A 111 -18.07 -11.04 18.91
CA LEU A 111 -17.18 -11.61 17.90
C LEU A 111 -17.19 -10.79 16.61
N MET A 112 -18.36 -10.34 16.15
CA MET A 112 -18.44 -9.47 14.97
C MET A 112 -17.71 -8.14 15.18
N ALA A 113 -17.87 -7.50 16.35
CA ALA A 113 -17.18 -6.26 16.69
C ALA A 113 -15.65 -6.44 16.75
N GLN A 114 -15.17 -7.52 17.36
CA GLN A 114 -13.73 -7.85 17.39
C GLN A 114 -13.18 -8.09 15.98
N MET A 115 -13.92 -8.83 15.15
CA MET A 115 -13.54 -9.07 13.76
C MET A 115 -13.44 -7.75 12.96
N ARG A 116 -14.33 -6.79 13.19
CA ARG A 116 -14.27 -5.46 12.54
C ARG A 116 -13.05 -4.66 12.98
N LYS A 117 -12.76 -4.64 14.29
CA LYS A 117 -11.57 -4.00 14.86
C LYS A 117 -10.26 -4.49 14.23
N GLU A 118 -10.22 -5.77 13.85
CA GLU A 118 -9.09 -6.36 13.12
C GLU A 118 -9.10 -6.05 11.61
N LEU A 119 -10.28 -5.83 11.01
CA LEU A 119 -10.46 -5.63 9.57
C LEU A 119 -10.42 -4.16 9.11
N ASP A 120 -10.70 -3.19 9.99
CA ASP A 120 -10.78 -1.75 9.68
C ASP A 120 -9.41 -1.07 9.54
N ALA A 121 -8.49 -1.71 8.82
CA ALA A 121 -7.19 -1.14 8.43
C ALA A 121 -7.30 -0.16 7.24
N ALA A 122 -8.48 -0.05 6.64
CA ALA A 122 -8.70 0.66 5.39
C ALA A 122 -9.47 1.97 5.66
N PRO A 123 -8.81 3.16 5.63
CA PRO A 123 -9.57 4.40 5.54
C PRO A 123 -10.44 4.31 4.29
N GLY A 124 -11.74 4.55 4.47
CA GLY A 124 -12.71 4.54 3.37
C GLY A 124 -12.25 5.40 2.20
N LYS A 125 -12.75 5.11 0.99
CA LYS A 125 -12.35 5.80 -0.26
C LYS A 125 -12.45 7.34 -0.18
N SER A 126 -13.18 7.88 0.79
CA SER A 126 -13.40 9.30 1.05
C SER A 126 -12.38 9.97 2.00
N GLN A 127 -11.65 9.24 2.84
CA GLN A 127 -10.71 9.86 3.79
C GLN A 127 -9.37 10.17 3.10
N LYS A 128 -9.27 11.38 2.54
CA LYS A 128 -8.00 11.94 2.08
C LYS A 128 -7.08 12.11 3.28
N ARG A 129 -5.87 11.53 3.21
CA ARG A 129 -4.80 11.74 4.19
C ARG A 129 -4.64 13.24 4.46
N LYS A 130 -4.74 13.68 5.71
CA LYS A 130 -4.35 15.05 6.07
C LYS A 130 -2.85 15.18 5.82
N TYR A 131 -2.46 16.18 5.04
CA TYR A 131 -1.06 16.53 4.83
C TYR A 131 -0.53 17.07 6.15
N VAL A 132 0.26 16.27 6.86
CA VAL A 132 1.05 16.75 7.98
C VAL A 132 2.28 17.39 7.35
N GLU A 133 2.30 18.72 7.35
CA GLU A 133 3.46 19.51 6.96
C GLU A 133 4.56 19.19 7.97
N ARG A 134 5.49 18.33 7.56
CA ARG A 134 6.66 18.02 8.38
C ARG A 134 7.65 19.13 8.07
N ASP A 135 7.75 20.10 8.96
CA ASP A 135 8.73 21.18 8.84
C ASP A 135 10.12 20.57 8.59
N SER A 136 10.69 20.93 7.45
CA SER A 136 11.97 20.39 6.96
C SER A 136 13.18 20.87 7.76
N ASP A 137 12.95 21.72 8.77
CA ASP A 137 13.96 22.39 9.59
C ASP A 137 14.03 21.86 11.02
N GLU A 138 13.28 20.82 11.36
CA GLU A 138 13.47 20.12 12.64
C GLU A 138 14.79 19.35 12.62
N GLU A 139 15.64 19.69 13.59
CA GLU A 139 16.97 19.14 13.86
C GLU A 139 17.09 17.64 13.58
N PRO A 140 18.28 17.15 13.15
CA PRO A 140 18.47 15.73 12.93
C PRO A 140 18.14 14.99 14.21
N ARG A 141 17.05 14.22 14.21
CA ARG A 141 16.77 13.23 15.25
C ARG A 141 18.03 12.38 15.37
N GLY A 142 18.79 12.55 16.46
CA GLY A 142 20.22 12.24 16.59
C GLY A 142 20.68 10.80 16.30
N GLU A 143 19.80 9.91 15.82
CA GLU A 143 20.06 8.51 15.51
C GLU A 143 19.44 8.01 14.18
N LEU A 144 18.51 8.75 13.54
CA LEU A 144 17.83 8.30 12.32
C LEU A 144 18.38 9.02 11.08
N LEU A 145 19.10 8.27 10.24
CA LEU A 145 19.61 8.77 8.96
C LEU A 145 18.46 9.02 7.98
N SER A 146 18.45 10.19 7.35
CA SER A 146 17.48 10.48 6.30
C SER A 146 17.81 9.69 5.02
N PRO A 147 16.82 9.39 4.15
CA PRO A 147 17.08 8.78 2.85
C PRO A 147 18.12 9.56 2.02
N ARG A 148 18.17 10.88 2.18
CA ARG A 148 19.13 11.75 1.51
C ARG A 148 20.55 11.53 2.03
N ASP A 149 20.74 11.34 3.33
CA ASP A 149 22.04 11.07 3.93
C ASP A 149 22.55 9.68 3.52
N ILE A 150 21.66 8.69 3.45
CA ILE A 150 21.98 7.36 2.95
C ILE A 150 22.37 7.40 1.47
N GLU A 151 21.71 8.22 0.66
CA GLU A 151 22.10 8.45 -0.74
C GLU A 151 23.47 9.12 -0.85
N GLN A 152 23.75 10.13 -0.03
CA GLN A 152 25.03 10.83 -0.01
C GLN A 152 26.19 9.92 0.42
N THR A 153 26.03 9.16 1.50
CA THR A 153 27.04 8.18 1.96
C THR A 153 27.32 7.09 0.93
N ARG A 154 26.27 6.61 0.22
CA ARG A 154 26.43 5.67 -0.89
C ARG A 154 27.19 6.27 -2.06
N LEU A 155 26.88 7.52 -2.45
CA LEU A 155 27.61 8.23 -3.50
C LEU A 155 29.07 8.44 -3.11
N ALA A 156 29.34 8.85 -1.87
CA ALA A 156 30.70 9.04 -1.36
C ALA A 156 31.51 7.72 -1.38
N THR A 157 30.92 6.62 -0.91
CA THR A 157 31.54 5.28 -0.95
C THR A 157 31.83 4.83 -2.38
N ALA A 158 30.90 5.06 -3.31
CA ALA A 158 31.08 4.71 -4.72
C ALA A 158 32.16 5.57 -5.41
N MET A 159 32.37 6.81 -4.97
CA MET A 159 33.43 7.68 -5.47
C MET A 159 34.79 7.30 -4.87
N ALA A 160 34.86 6.98 -3.58
CA ALA A 160 36.07 6.52 -2.90
C ALA A 160 36.64 5.26 -3.57
N GLY A 161 35.80 4.27 -3.87
CA GLY A 161 36.21 3.03 -4.56
C GLY A 161 36.63 3.20 -6.03
N LYS A 162 36.48 4.39 -6.63
CA LYS A 162 36.92 4.69 -8.01
C LYS A 162 38.32 5.31 -8.08
N THR A 163 38.88 5.79 -6.98
CA THR A 163 40.09 6.64 -6.97
C THR A 163 41.38 5.91 -7.37
N ASP A 164 41.55 4.64 -6.99
CA ASP A 164 42.81 3.90 -7.24
C ASP A 164 42.85 3.16 -8.59
N ARG A 165 41.76 3.16 -9.37
CA ARG A 165 41.74 2.48 -10.66
C ARG A 165 42.28 3.40 -11.75
N LYS A 166 43.52 3.15 -12.19
CA LYS A 166 44.08 3.77 -13.41
C LYS A 166 43.03 3.72 -14.53
N GLU A 167 42.70 4.87 -15.11
CA GLU A 167 41.69 4.99 -16.16
C GLU A 167 42.16 4.30 -17.45
N PHE A 168 42.00 2.97 -17.53
CA PHE A 168 42.44 2.20 -18.70
C PHE A 168 41.62 2.50 -19.96
N VAL A 169 40.46 3.16 -19.83
CA VAL A 169 39.58 3.50 -20.94
C VAL A 169 39.16 4.96 -20.84
N ARG A 170 39.89 5.83 -21.55
CA ARG A 170 39.43 7.19 -21.81
C ARG A 170 38.17 7.12 -22.67
N LYS A 171 37.05 7.62 -22.14
CA LYS A 171 35.83 7.81 -22.93
C LYS A 171 36.16 8.82 -24.04
N LYS A 172 35.90 8.45 -25.30
CA LYS A 172 36.05 9.40 -26.41
C LYS A 172 35.00 10.49 -26.25
N THR A 173 35.41 11.64 -25.73
CA THR A 173 34.58 12.85 -25.68
C THR A 173 34.42 13.38 -27.09
N LYS A 174 33.24 13.89 -27.44
CA LYS A 174 33.04 14.54 -28.74
C LYS A 174 33.85 15.83 -28.76
N MET A 175 34.58 16.09 -29.84
CA MET A 175 35.36 17.32 -30.00
C MET A 175 34.48 18.57 -30.06
N ASN A 176 33.23 18.43 -30.52
CA ASN A 176 32.26 19.51 -30.59
C ASN A 176 31.06 19.21 -29.66
N GLN A 177 30.77 20.15 -28.76
CA GLN A 177 29.71 20.07 -27.76
C GLN A 177 28.30 20.06 -28.39
N PHE A 178 28.12 20.68 -29.55
CA PHE A 178 26.83 20.75 -30.26
C PHE A 178 26.62 19.61 -31.27
N SER A 179 27.50 18.62 -31.29
CA SER A 179 27.38 17.50 -32.22
C SER A 179 26.25 16.55 -31.81
N SER A 180 25.41 16.16 -32.76
CA SER A 180 24.30 15.23 -32.53
C SER A 180 24.78 13.87 -32.00
N SER A 181 23.87 13.15 -31.33
CA SER A 181 24.17 11.78 -30.88
C SER A 181 24.15 10.79 -32.04
N THR A 182 25.14 9.91 -32.06
CA THR A 182 25.20 8.84 -33.07
C THR A 182 24.14 7.78 -32.76
N ASN A 183 23.69 7.01 -33.76
CA ASN A 183 22.71 5.93 -33.54
C ASN A 183 23.20 4.93 -32.49
N LYS A 184 24.50 4.62 -32.47
CA LYS A 184 25.13 3.76 -31.47
C LYS A 184 25.06 4.32 -30.04
N GLU A 185 25.13 5.65 -29.90
CA GLU A 185 24.99 6.32 -28.61
C GLU A 185 23.53 6.35 -28.16
N LYS A 186 22.61 6.64 -29.09
CA LYS A 186 21.16 6.58 -28.86
C LYS A 186 20.71 5.18 -28.44
N GLU A 187 21.27 4.12 -29.05
CA GLU A 187 20.98 2.72 -28.68
C GLU A 187 21.39 2.36 -27.26
N LYS A 188 22.54 2.87 -26.79
CA LYS A 188 23.02 2.63 -25.43
C LYS A 188 22.23 3.41 -24.38
N GLN A 189 21.70 4.57 -24.76
CA GLN A 189 20.93 5.45 -23.88
C GLN A 189 19.41 5.13 -23.91
N LYS A 190 19.00 3.98 -24.47
CA LYS A 190 17.60 3.53 -24.39
C LYS A 190 17.27 3.08 -22.96
N ASN A 191 16.04 3.34 -22.53
CA ASN A 191 15.52 2.86 -21.24
C ASN A 191 15.68 1.33 -21.14
N PHE A 192 16.06 0.84 -19.94
CA PHE A 192 16.33 -0.58 -19.70
C PHE A 192 15.16 -1.48 -20.14
N MET A 193 13.92 -1.07 -19.84
CA MET A 193 12.71 -1.80 -20.23
C MET A 193 12.61 -1.96 -21.76
N MET A 194 12.93 -0.91 -22.53
CA MET A 194 12.95 -0.97 -24.00
C MET A 194 14.10 -1.82 -24.54
N MET A 195 15.27 -1.77 -23.89
CA MET A 195 16.41 -2.58 -24.29
C MET A 195 16.12 -4.07 -24.03
N TRP A 196 15.52 -4.40 -22.90
CA TRP A 196 15.22 -5.78 -22.51
C TRP A 196 14.20 -6.45 -23.43
N TYR A 197 13.15 -5.72 -23.83
CA TYR A 197 12.15 -6.21 -24.78
C TYR A 197 12.58 -6.07 -26.24
N SER A 198 13.76 -5.50 -26.53
CA SER A 198 14.22 -5.40 -27.92
C SER A 198 14.55 -6.78 -28.49
N GLN A 199 14.11 -7.02 -29.73
CA GLN A 199 14.31 -8.30 -30.42
C GLN A 199 15.79 -8.68 -30.51
N ASN A 200 16.68 -7.71 -30.73
CA ASN A 200 18.13 -7.94 -30.83
C ASN A 200 18.77 -8.45 -29.52
N VAL A 201 18.23 -8.10 -28.36
CA VAL A 201 18.71 -8.56 -27.05
C VAL A 201 18.05 -9.89 -26.68
N ARG A 202 16.76 -10.03 -26.97
CA ARG A 202 15.96 -11.22 -26.67
C ARG A 202 16.32 -12.42 -27.54
N SER A 203 16.58 -12.22 -28.82
CA SER A 203 16.99 -13.27 -29.75
C SER A 203 18.40 -12.97 -30.26
N LYS A 204 19.38 -13.69 -29.73
CA LYS A 204 20.70 -13.80 -30.38
C LYS A 204 20.57 -14.78 -31.54
N ASN A 205 20.09 -14.31 -32.68
CA ASN A 205 20.02 -15.13 -33.87
C ASN A 205 21.44 -15.39 -34.40
N LYS A 206 21.76 -16.67 -34.60
CA LYS A 206 23.00 -17.06 -35.26
C LYS A 206 22.85 -16.75 -36.75
N HIS A 207 23.82 -16.06 -37.34
CA HIS A 207 23.83 -15.82 -38.77
C HIS A 207 23.79 -17.14 -39.55
N SER A 208 22.96 -17.18 -40.60
CA SER A 208 22.94 -18.30 -41.55
C SER A 208 24.26 -18.34 -42.33
N PHE A 209 24.55 -19.48 -42.97
CA PHE A 209 25.76 -19.60 -43.79
C PHE A 209 25.80 -18.56 -44.93
N GLN A 210 24.65 -18.30 -45.56
CA GLN A 210 24.51 -17.28 -46.60
C GLN A 210 24.78 -15.86 -46.07
N GLU A 211 24.22 -15.49 -44.90
CA GLU A 211 24.51 -14.19 -44.28
C GLU A 211 25.99 -14.04 -43.95
N LYS A 212 26.64 -15.09 -43.46
CA LYS A 212 28.09 -15.07 -43.20
C LYS A 212 28.89 -14.84 -44.47
N GLN A 213 28.50 -15.42 -45.60
CA GLN A 213 29.15 -15.20 -46.90
C GLN A 213 28.98 -13.75 -47.38
N LEU A 214 27.77 -13.18 -47.26
CA LEU A 214 27.52 -11.77 -47.61
C LEU A 214 28.35 -10.82 -46.74
N VAL A 215 28.35 -11.02 -45.41
CA VAL A 215 29.14 -10.21 -44.47
C VAL A 215 30.63 -10.30 -44.76
N LEU A 216 31.14 -11.50 -45.10
CA LEU A 216 32.53 -11.69 -45.48
C LEU A 216 32.86 -10.94 -46.78
N GLY A 217 31.99 -11.03 -47.79
CA GLY A 217 32.14 -10.29 -49.05
C GLY A 217 32.20 -8.78 -48.84
N ASP A 218 31.26 -8.23 -48.09
CA ASP A 218 31.21 -6.80 -47.74
C ASP A 218 32.45 -6.33 -46.98
N ALA A 219 32.94 -7.16 -46.05
CA ALA A 219 34.14 -6.87 -45.28
C ALA A 219 35.38 -6.79 -46.20
N LEU A 220 35.51 -7.72 -47.15
CA LEU A 220 36.60 -7.72 -48.14
C LEU A 220 36.52 -6.50 -49.06
N LEU A 221 35.34 -6.15 -49.54
CA LEU A 221 35.12 -4.94 -50.36
C LEU A 221 35.51 -3.66 -49.60
N LYS A 222 35.11 -3.54 -48.32
CA LYS A 222 35.52 -2.41 -47.45
C LYS A 222 37.01 -2.39 -47.17
N LYS A 223 37.69 -3.53 -47.15
CA LYS A 223 39.16 -3.60 -46.99
C LYS A 223 39.85 -3.12 -48.27
N ARG A 224 39.39 -3.58 -49.44
CA ARG A 224 39.91 -3.15 -50.75
C ARG A 224 39.76 -1.64 -50.97
N LYS A 225 38.59 -1.08 -50.67
CA LYS A 225 38.33 0.37 -50.75
C LYS A 225 39.15 1.24 -49.80
N ARG A 226 39.78 0.66 -48.77
CA ARG A 226 40.66 1.36 -47.83
C ARG A 226 42.14 1.26 -48.20
N MET A 227 42.48 0.31 -49.09
CA MET A 227 43.85 0.15 -49.59
C MET A 227 44.09 0.90 -50.91
N ASN A 228 43.02 1.18 -51.66
CA ASN A 228 43.02 2.17 -52.72
C ASN A 228 42.68 3.54 -52.13
#